data_AF-A0A1C6S048-F1
#
_entry.id   AF-A0A1C6S048-F1
#
_cell.length_a   1.000
_cell.length_b   1.000
_cell.length_c   1.000
_cell.angle_alpha   90.00
_cell.angle_beta   90.00
_cell.angle_gamma   90.00
#
_symmetry.space_group_name_H-M   'P 1'
#
loop_
_entity.id
_entity.type
_entity.pdbx_description
1 polymer ?
#
loop_
_entity_poly.entity_id
_entity_poly.type
_entity_poly.pdbx_seq_one_letter_code
_entity_poly.pdbx_strand_id
1 'polypeptide(L)'
;MQVKTTAAASAADNAGWPLAFTSPSVDEVAALSYGELALAVRCSEMPTDRPQGVKEDPLAYAIDGLARMGVVAIRRLEEQSQALVNRKHFGPDRPAKRTAAVEHNRLWGDARRFDRSHSMAGRLWHALADRRAGIAAAV
;
A
#
# COMPACT_ATOMS: atom_id res chain seq x y z
N MET A 1 -4.17 31.44 48.96
CA MET A 1 -4.87 30.17 48.67
C MET A 1 -5.12 30.11 47.17
N GLN A 2 -4.33 29.33 46.44
CA GLN A 2 -4.53 29.11 45.00
C GLN A 2 -5.24 27.77 44.82
N VAL A 3 -6.40 27.77 44.18
CA VAL A 3 -7.09 26.54 43.76
C VAL A 3 -6.83 26.37 42.27
N LYS A 4 -5.91 25.46 41.93
CA LYS A 4 -5.74 24.91 40.58
C LYS A 4 -6.80 23.83 40.41
N THR A 5 -7.76 24.04 39.53
CA THR A 5 -8.67 22.98 39.09
C THR A 5 -8.37 22.71 37.62
N THR A 6 -7.54 21.69 37.40
CA THR A 6 -7.33 21.06 36.10
C THR A 6 -8.53 20.17 35.83
N ALA A 7 -9.38 20.56 34.88
CA ALA A 7 -10.48 19.71 34.40
C ALA A 7 -9.97 18.84 33.25
N ALA A 8 -10.11 17.54 33.45
CA ALA A 8 -9.66 16.47 32.58
C ALA A 8 -10.30 16.52 31.18
N ALA A 9 -9.46 16.56 30.15
CA ALA A 9 -9.85 16.07 28.83
C ALA A 9 -9.65 14.54 28.83
N SER A 10 -10.76 13.85 28.58
CA SER A 10 -10.92 12.40 28.52
C SER A 10 -9.89 11.73 27.61
N ALA A 11 -8.86 11.14 28.20
CA ALA A 11 -8.02 10.12 27.57
C ALA A 11 -8.76 8.78 27.60
N ALA A 12 -9.78 8.65 26.76
CA ALA A 12 -10.37 7.36 26.44
C ALA A 12 -9.55 6.72 25.30
N ASP A 13 -9.31 5.41 25.44
CA ASP A 13 -8.93 4.47 24.38
C ASP A 13 -7.45 4.34 24.00
N ASN A 14 -6.57 4.24 25.00
CA ASN A 14 -5.30 3.51 24.85
C ASN A 14 -5.47 2.06 25.35
N ALA A 15 -6.43 1.34 24.78
CA ALA A 15 -6.63 -0.08 25.03
C ALA A 15 -5.72 -0.91 24.09
N GLY A 16 -4.58 -1.31 24.65
CA GLY A 16 -3.78 -2.49 24.32
C GLY A 16 -3.93 -3.14 22.94
N TRP A 17 -2.98 -2.86 22.06
CA TRP A 17 -2.49 -3.85 21.10
C TRP A 17 -0.97 -3.93 21.27
N PRO A 18 -0.40 -5.04 21.77
CA PRO A 18 1.02 -5.28 21.60
C PRO A 18 1.18 -5.88 20.20
N LEU A 19 1.03 -5.06 19.14
CA LEU A 19 1.56 -5.47 17.85
C LEU A 19 3.05 -5.22 17.91
N ALA A 20 3.80 -6.26 18.27
CA ALA A 20 5.15 -6.39 17.77
C ALA A 20 5.03 -6.34 16.23
N PHE A 21 5.13 -5.14 15.66
CA PHE A 21 5.21 -4.95 14.23
C PHE A 21 6.59 -5.44 13.83
N THR A 22 6.70 -6.75 13.62
CA THR A 22 7.87 -7.31 12.95
C THR A 22 7.89 -6.67 11.57
N SER A 23 8.94 -5.90 11.27
CA SER A 23 9.13 -5.37 9.93
C SER A 23 9.04 -6.53 8.95
N PRO A 24 8.18 -6.44 7.91
CA PRO A 24 7.99 -7.53 6.98
C PRO A 24 9.33 -7.91 6.36
N SER A 25 9.58 -9.22 6.32
CA SER A 25 10.78 -9.81 5.74
C SER A 25 10.80 -9.63 4.22
N VAL A 26 12.00 -9.71 3.64
CA VAL A 26 12.17 -9.67 2.18
C VAL A 26 11.41 -10.82 1.51
N ASP A 27 11.31 -11.98 2.16
CA ASP A 27 10.57 -13.13 1.64
C ASP A 27 9.06 -12.89 1.63
N GLU A 28 8.51 -12.22 2.64
CA GLU A 28 7.10 -11.79 2.65
C GLU A 28 6.81 -10.78 1.53
N VAL A 29 7.72 -9.83 1.28
CA VAL A 29 7.61 -8.88 0.16
C VAL A 29 7.73 -9.61 -1.19
N ALA A 30 8.62 -10.60 -1.29
CA ALA A 30 8.78 -11.42 -2.49
C ALA A 30 7.57 -12.34 -2.74
N ALA A 31 6.82 -12.73 -1.71
CA ALA A 31 5.61 -13.52 -1.88
C ALA A 31 4.41 -12.72 -2.44
N LEU A 32 4.46 -11.38 -2.39
CA LEU A 32 3.37 -10.53 -2.89
C LEU A 32 3.21 -10.60 -4.41
N SER A 33 1.97 -10.55 -4.89
CA SER A 33 1.61 -10.27 -6.28
C SER A 33 2.17 -8.91 -6.72
N TYR A 34 2.22 -8.67 -8.03
CA TYR A 34 2.64 -7.37 -8.55
C TYR A 34 1.69 -6.25 -8.11
N GLY A 35 0.38 -6.51 -8.09
CA GLY A 35 -0.65 -5.57 -7.64
C GLY A 35 -0.54 -5.27 -6.16
N GLU A 36 -0.34 -6.29 -5.32
CA GLU A 36 -0.09 -6.13 -3.89
C GLU A 36 1.18 -5.31 -3.63
N LEU A 37 2.26 -5.54 -4.39
CA LEU A 37 3.51 -4.79 -4.29
C LEU A 37 3.31 -3.32 -4.63
N ALA A 38 2.58 -3.01 -5.71
CA ALA A 38 2.27 -1.65 -6.10
C ALA A 38 1.40 -0.94 -5.05
N LEU A 39 0.45 -1.65 -4.41
CA LEU A 39 -0.36 -1.11 -3.33
C LEU A 39 0.43 -0.92 -2.04
N ALA A 40 1.35 -1.82 -1.72
CA ALA A 40 2.28 -1.65 -0.61
C ALA A 40 3.08 -0.35 -0.80
N VAL A 41 3.73 -0.17 -1.95
CA VAL A 41 4.42 1.09 -2.25
C VAL A 41 3.48 2.30 -2.18
N ARG A 42 2.26 2.20 -2.74
CA ARG A 42 1.27 3.29 -2.70
C ARG A 42 0.93 3.71 -1.28
N CYS A 43 0.89 2.78 -0.33
CA CYS A 43 0.54 3.06 1.07
C CYS A 43 1.72 3.54 1.93
N SER A 44 2.92 3.67 1.35
CA SER A 44 4.10 4.23 2.02
C SER A 44 4.12 5.77 2.03
N GLU A 45 5.13 6.36 2.66
CA GLU A 45 5.45 7.79 2.54
C GLU A 45 6.22 8.15 1.26
N MET A 46 6.30 7.25 0.28
CA MET A 46 6.90 7.56 -1.01
C MET A 46 6.35 8.89 -1.57
N PRO A 47 7.22 9.85 -1.93
CA PRO A 47 6.78 11.10 -2.51
C PRO A 47 6.21 10.86 -3.91
N THR A 48 5.20 11.66 -4.27
CA THR A 48 4.57 11.58 -5.60
C THR A 48 5.54 11.96 -6.71
N ASP A 49 6.40 12.94 -6.46
CA ASP A 49 7.48 13.32 -7.37
C ASP A 49 8.79 12.64 -6.97
N ARG A 50 9.64 12.35 -7.95
CA ARG A 50 10.95 11.76 -7.72
C ARG A 50 11.87 12.79 -7.04
N PRO A 51 12.47 12.48 -5.88
CA PRO A 51 13.46 13.36 -5.26
C PRO A 51 14.70 13.49 -6.15
N GLN A 52 15.20 14.71 -6.34
CA GLN A 52 16.42 14.94 -7.11
C GLN A 52 17.65 14.54 -6.30
N GLY A 53 18.61 13.86 -6.96
CA GLY A 53 19.88 13.47 -6.35
C GLY A 53 19.82 12.33 -5.33
N VAL A 54 18.63 11.75 -5.08
CA VAL A 54 18.47 10.64 -4.14
C VAL A 54 18.31 9.33 -4.90
N LYS A 55 19.13 8.33 -4.54
CA LYS A 55 18.92 6.95 -4.96
C LYS A 55 17.85 6.34 -4.07
N GLU A 56 16.71 6.06 -4.66
CA GLU A 56 15.58 5.47 -3.93
C GLU A 56 15.69 3.95 -3.90
N ASP A 57 15.27 3.39 -2.76
CA ASP A 57 15.12 1.97 -2.51
C ASP A 57 13.63 1.57 -2.55
N PRO A 58 13.18 0.91 -3.63
CA PRO A 58 11.81 0.41 -3.73
C PRO A 58 11.41 -0.56 -2.61
N LEU A 59 12.35 -1.34 -2.07
CA LEU A 59 12.06 -2.31 -1.01
C LEU A 59 11.67 -1.57 0.29
N ALA A 60 12.39 -0.50 0.63
CA ALA A 60 12.06 0.34 1.78
C ALA A 60 10.63 0.89 1.72
N TYR A 61 10.19 1.36 0.54
CA TYR A 61 8.80 1.82 0.38
C TYR A 61 7.78 0.69 0.49
N ALA A 62 8.05 -0.49 -0.06
CA ALA A 62 7.14 -1.63 0.08
C ALA A 62 7.02 -2.08 1.56
N ILE A 63 8.14 -2.13 2.29
CA ILE A 63 8.17 -2.46 3.71
C ILE A 63 7.42 -1.42 4.54
N ASP A 64 7.65 -0.12 4.31
CA ASP A 64 6.93 0.97 5.01
C ASP A 64 5.42 0.87 4.79
N GLY A 65 4.96 0.68 3.56
CA GLY A 65 3.54 0.55 3.28
C GLY A 65 2.89 -0.71 3.89
N LEU A 66 3.61 -1.83 3.91
CA LEU A 66 3.18 -3.04 4.62
C LEU A 66 3.17 -2.84 6.14
N ALA A 67 4.14 -2.12 6.70
CA ALA A 67 4.16 -1.79 8.13
C ALA A 67 3.00 -0.85 8.51
N ARG A 68 2.56 0.02 7.60
CA ARG A 68 1.41 0.92 7.83
C ARG A 68 0.06 0.23 7.76
N MET A 69 -0.11 -0.68 6.80
CA MET A 69 -1.43 -1.24 6.47
C MET A 69 -1.59 -2.70 6.89
N GLY A 70 -0.51 -3.47 6.92
CA GLY A 70 -0.52 -4.92 7.01
C GLY A 70 -0.91 -5.60 5.69
N VAL A 71 -0.42 -6.83 5.49
CA VAL A 71 -0.64 -7.61 4.27
C VAL A 71 -2.13 -7.87 3.97
N VAL A 72 -2.94 -8.07 5.01
CA VAL A 72 -4.39 -8.33 4.86
C VAL A 72 -5.11 -7.12 4.27
N ALA A 73 -4.75 -5.90 4.68
CA ALA A 73 -5.36 -4.70 4.13
C ALA A 73 -4.90 -4.44 2.69
N ILE A 74 -3.63 -4.72 2.38
CA ILE A 74 -3.11 -4.62 1.01
C ILE A 74 -3.86 -5.57 0.06
N ARG A 75 -4.09 -6.83 0.46
CA ARG A 75 -4.89 -7.80 -0.28
C ARG A 75 -6.31 -7.31 -0.57
N ARG A 76 -6.99 -6.79 0.45
CA ARG A 76 -8.34 -6.23 0.28
C ARG A 76 -8.34 -5.05 -0.69
N LEU A 77 -7.32 -4.19 -0.67
CA LEU A 77 -7.19 -3.10 -1.63
C LEU A 77 -6.93 -3.62 -3.05
N GLU A 78 -6.18 -4.71 -3.20
CA GLU A 78 -5.94 -5.34 -4.51
C GLU A 78 -7.24 -5.89 -5.10
N GLU A 79 -8.01 -6.65 -4.30
CA GLU A 79 -9.32 -7.17 -4.69
C GLU A 79 -10.27 -6.04 -5.12
N GLN A 80 -10.32 -4.95 -4.35
CA GLN A 80 -11.09 -3.75 -4.70
C GLN A 80 -10.61 -3.12 -6.01
N SER A 81 -9.30 -2.95 -6.17
CA SER A 81 -8.69 -2.41 -7.39
C SER A 81 -9.07 -3.25 -8.61
N GLN A 82 -8.95 -4.58 -8.52
CA GLN A 82 -9.30 -5.50 -9.61
C GLN A 82 -10.80 -5.45 -9.94
N ALA A 83 -11.67 -5.37 -8.94
CA ALA A 83 -13.10 -5.21 -9.16
C ALA A 83 -13.43 -3.90 -9.89
N LEU A 84 -12.75 -2.80 -9.54
CA LEU A 84 -12.92 -1.50 -10.21
C LEU A 84 -12.41 -1.53 -11.65
N VAL A 85 -11.27 -2.17 -11.91
CA VAL A 85 -10.76 -2.38 -13.28
C VAL A 85 -11.77 -3.18 -14.10
N ASN A 86 -12.30 -4.28 -13.57
CA ASN A 86 -13.32 -5.08 -14.24
C ASN A 86 -14.56 -4.24 -14.58
N ARG A 87 -15.08 -3.45 -13.63
CA ARG A 87 -16.22 -2.55 -13.88
C ARG A 87 -15.90 -1.45 -14.89
N LYS A 88 -14.70 -0.89 -14.87
CA LYS A 88 -14.24 0.15 -15.82
C LYS A 88 -14.29 -0.36 -17.27
N HIS A 89 -13.91 -1.61 -17.51
CA HIS A 89 -13.86 -2.19 -18.86
C HIS A 89 -15.19 -2.84 -19.29
N PHE A 90 -15.82 -3.58 -18.37
CA PHE A 90 -16.96 -4.46 -18.66
C PHE A 90 -18.28 -4.03 -18.01
N GLY A 91 -18.34 -2.85 -17.38
CA GLY A 91 -19.57 -2.32 -16.80
C GLY A 91 -20.73 -2.22 -17.80
N PRO A 92 -21.99 -2.29 -17.33
CA PRO A 92 -23.18 -2.39 -18.19
C PRO A 92 -23.42 -1.15 -19.05
N ASP A 93 -23.01 0.03 -18.57
CA ASP A 93 -23.23 1.30 -19.25
C ASP A 93 -22.08 2.29 -19.04
N ARG A 94 -22.13 3.43 -19.76
CA ARG A 94 -21.11 4.48 -19.68
C ARG A 94 -21.02 5.12 -18.28
N PRO A 95 -22.13 5.49 -17.62
CA PRO A 95 -22.09 5.99 -16.24
C PRO A 95 -21.35 5.06 -15.27
N ALA A 96 -21.68 3.76 -15.25
CA ALA A 96 -21.06 2.78 -14.37
C ALA A 96 -19.54 2.66 -14.62
N LYS A 97 -19.11 2.64 -15.89
CA LYS A 97 -17.68 2.63 -16.25
C LYS A 97 -16.96 3.88 -15.77
N ARG A 98 -17.60 5.06 -15.87
CA ARG A 98 -17.03 6.34 -15.40
C ARG A 98 -16.92 6.39 -13.88
N THR A 99 -17.95 5.93 -13.16
CA THR A 99 -17.90 5.85 -11.70
C THR A 99 -16.76 4.95 -11.24
N ALA A 100 -16.62 3.75 -11.83
CA ALA A 100 -15.52 2.85 -11.52
C ALA A 100 -14.14 3.45 -11.84
N ALA A 101 -14.01 4.22 -12.92
CA ALA A 101 -12.76 4.92 -13.24
C ALA A 101 -12.41 5.99 -12.18
N VAL A 102 -13.38 6.75 -11.71
CA VAL A 102 -13.20 7.76 -10.65
C VAL A 102 -12.83 7.09 -9.32
N GLU A 103 -13.52 6.03 -8.94
CA GLU A 103 -13.22 5.27 -7.73
C GLU A 103 -11.83 4.63 -7.78
N HIS A 104 -11.44 4.08 -8.93
CA HIS A 104 -10.09 3.56 -9.14
C HIS A 104 -9.04 4.66 -8.98
N ASN A 105 -9.24 5.83 -9.58
CA ASN A 105 -8.33 6.96 -9.41
C ASN A 105 -8.23 7.44 -7.95
N ARG A 106 -9.34 7.43 -7.20
CA ARG A 106 -9.35 7.77 -5.77
C ARG A 106 -8.59 6.74 -4.94
N LEU A 107 -8.77 5.45 -5.22
CA LEU A 107 -8.04 4.37 -4.55
C LEU A 107 -6.53 4.58 -4.69
N TRP A 108 -6.06 4.89 -5.89
CA TRP A 108 -4.63 5.10 -6.15
C TRP A 108 -4.10 6.45 -5.70
N GLY A 109 -4.97 7.39 -5.32
CA GLY A 109 -4.55 8.72 -4.87
C GLY A 109 -4.05 9.61 -6.00
N ASP A 110 -4.64 9.48 -7.20
CA ASP A 110 -4.31 10.12 -8.48
C ASP A 110 -3.40 9.31 -9.44
N ALA A 111 -3.29 9.82 -10.68
CA ALA A 111 -2.53 9.21 -11.75
C ALA A 111 -1.01 9.25 -11.51
N ARG A 112 -0.49 10.32 -10.91
CA ARG A 112 0.95 10.42 -10.63
C ARG A 112 1.34 9.43 -9.55
N ARG A 113 0.55 9.31 -8.49
CA ARG A 113 0.75 8.32 -7.43
C ARG A 113 0.63 6.90 -7.96
N PHE A 114 -0.34 6.64 -8.84
CA PHE A 114 -0.47 5.36 -9.55
C PHE A 114 0.81 5.01 -10.32
N ASP A 115 1.24 5.88 -11.24
CA ASP A 115 2.40 5.65 -12.09
C ASP A 115 3.68 5.47 -11.26
N ARG A 116 3.84 6.30 -10.23
CA ARG A 116 4.99 6.27 -9.33
C ARG A 116 5.08 4.95 -8.58
N SER A 117 3.97 4.48 -8.03
CA SER A 117 3.89 3.23 -7.26
C SER A 117 4.20 2.03 -8.16
N HIS A 118 3.64 2.00 -9.37
CA HIS A 118 3.91 0.95 -10.35
C HIS A 118 5.36 0.97 -10.85
N SER A 119 5.97 2.15 -11.03
CA SER A 119 7.38 2.26 -11.41
C SER A 119 8.31 1.66 -10.35
N MET A 120 8.08 1.97 -9.07
CA MET A 120 8.85 1.36 -7.97
C MET A 120 8.57 -0.14 -7.84
N ALA A 121 7.31 -0.55 -7.92
CA ALA A 121 6.91 -1.94 -7.88
C ALA A 121 7.56 -2.75 -9.01
N GLY A 122 7.58 -2.23 -10.24
CA GLY A 122 8.25 -2.87 -11.37
C GLY A 122 9.75 -3.07 -11.13
N ARG A 123 10.44 -2.03 -10.62
CA ARG A 123 11.86 -2.16 -10.25
C ARG A 123 12.09 -3.21 -9.18
N LEU A 124 11.24 -3.23 -8.16
CA LEU A 124 11.34 -4.19 -7.06
C LEU A 124 10.99 -5.62 -7.50
N TRP A 125 9.96 -5.77 -8.32
CA TRP A 125 9.52 -7.04 -8.89
C TRP A 125 10.66 -7.75 -9.61
N HIS A 126 11.36 -7.03 -10.49
CA HIS A 126 12.52 -7.56 -11.20
C HIS A 126 13.70 -7.84 -10.26
N ALA A 127 13.96 -6.98 -9.27
CA ALA A 127 15.02 -7.19 -8.30
C ALA A 127 14.79 -8.44 -7.42
N LEU A 128 13.54 -8.87 -7.24
CA LEU A 128 13.16 -10.03 -6.44
C LEU A 128 12.93 -11.30 -7.28
N ALA A 129 13.21 -11.30 -8.58
CA ALA A 129 12.86 -12.40 -9.48
C ALA A 129 13.43 -13.76 -9.03
N ASP A 130 14.72 -13.82 -8.70
CA ASP A 130 15.39 -15.06 -8.26
C ASP A 130 14.81 -15.58 -6.94
N ARG A 131 14.51 -14.66 -6.02
CA ARG A 131 13.93 -15.00 -4.71
C ARG A 131 12.50 -15.52 -4.83
N ARG A 132 11.72 -14.93 -5.75
CA ARG A 132 10.37 -15.39 -6.12
C ARG A 132 10.39 -16.77 -6.75
N ALA A 133 11.35 -17.05 -7.63
CA ALA A 133 11.53 -18.38 -8.22
C ALA A 133 11.87 -19.42 -7.14
N GLY A 134 12.73 -19.06 -6.17
CA GLY A 134 13.04 -19.91 -5.02
C GLY A 134 11.83 -20.23 -4.14
N ILE A 135 10.98 -19.24 -3.87
CA ILE A 135 9.72 -19.45 -3.10
C ILE A 135 8.77 -20.37 -3.87
N ALA A 136 8.59 -20.15 -5.17
CA ALA A 136 7.69 -20.97 -5.99
C ALA A 136 8.15 -22.44 -6.11
N ALA A 137 9.46 -22.70 -6.02
CA ALA A 137 10.01 -24.04 -6.06
C ALA A 137 9.91 -24.80 -4.72
N ALA A 138 9.59 -24.10 -3.62
CA ALA A 138 9.49 -24.67 -2.28
C ALA A 138 8.06 -25.05 -1.86
N VAL A 139 7.07 -24.80 -2.72
CA VAL A 139 5.64 -25.11 -2.55
C VAL A 139 5.26 -26.27 -3.46
#